data_AF-A0A505HZE5-F1
#
_entry.id   AF-A0A505HZE5-F1
#
_cell.length_a   1.000
_cell.length_b   1.000
_cell.length_c   1.000
_cell.angle_alpha   90.00
_cell.angle_beta   90.00
_cell.angle_gamma   90.00
#
_symmetry.space_group_name_H-M   'P 1'
#
loop_
_entity.id
_entity.type
_entity.pdbx_description
1 polymer ?
#
loop_
_entity_poly.entity_id
_entity_poly.type
_entity_poly.pdbx_seq_one_letter_code
_entity_poly.pdbx_strand_id
1 'polypeptide(L)'
;MAQRKAKNEKQLGAGATAPDGPALVLDYLRKQIVYHALQERSDEVTPEIITALHEQAEKLQEQVTGLEAAEKKTRAELATICARPLVSELRRDVGQLEQELEAIHARLVQARGSDAGTVPVRVKLDAQRDWKHWQNQANVRGRICRDLWRMCTEVVPDNMDREELWMKENLGLEGPFPK
;
A
#
# COMPACT_ATOMS: atom_id res chain seq x y z
N MET A 1 36.68 -64.50 65.69
CA MET A 1 37.10 -65.49 64.66
C MET A 1 36.80 -64.90 63.30
N ALA A 2 37.70 -65.12 62.34
CA ALA A 2 37.67 -64.61 60.95
C ALA A 2 38.21 -63.15 60.81
N GLN A 3 39.16 -62.79 59.92
CA GLN A 3 39.87 -63.49 58.84
C GLN A 3 41.25 -62.84 58.65
N ARG A 4 42.27 -63.65 58.34
CA ARG A 4 43.51 -63.19 57.69
C ARG A 4 43.35 -63.43 56.19
N LYS A 5 43.54 -62.39 55.37
CA LYS A 5 43.89 -62.55 53.94
C LYS A 5 45.16 -61.77 53.67
N ALA A 6 46.16 -62.51 53.22
CA ALA A 6 47.45 -62.03 52.81
C ALA A 6 47.39 -61.42 51.41
N LYS A 7 48.06 -60.27 51.32
CA LYS A 7 48.79 -59.65 50.21
C LYS A 7 49.13 -60.56 49.01
N ASN A 8 48.93 -60.05 47.80
CA ASN A 8 49.95 -60.17 46.76
C ASN A 8 49.85 -59.03 45.74
N GLU A 9 51.01 -58.41 45.51
CA GLU A 9 51.27 -57.32 44.57
C GLU A 9 51.31 -57.83 43.12
N LYS A 10 50.88 -56.97 42.18
CA LYS A 10 51.50 -56.93 40.85
C LYS A 10 51.49 -55.50 40.32
N GLN A 11 52.70 -55.04 40.01
CA GLN A 11 53.09 -53.75 39.47
C GLN A 11 52.70 -53.55 37.99
N LEU A 12 52.85 -52.29 37.59
CA LEU A 12 53.17 -51.73 36.26
C LEU A 12 52.01 -51.21 35.41
N GLY A 13 52.10 -49.91 35.14
CA GLY A 13 51.35 -49.20 34.11
C GLY A 13 51.54 -47.69 34.24
N ALA A 14 52.70 -47.19 33.83
CA ALA A 14 52.97 -45.77 33.68
C ALA A 14 51.98 -45.15 32.69
N GLY A 15 51.31 -44.09 33.11
CA GLY A 15 50.42 -43.28 32.29
C GLY A 15 50.33 -41.89 32.91
N ALA A 16 51.36 -41.08 32.69
CA ALA A 16 51.33 -39.66 33.02
C ALA A 16 50.43 -38.95 32.00
N THR A 17 49.14 -38.91 32.28
CA THR A 17 48.22 -37.94 31.68
C THR A 17 48.55 -36.57 32.25
N ALA A 18 49.07 -35.69 31.40
CA ALA A 18 49.21 -34.27 31.69
C ALA A 18 47.85 -33.70 32.14
N PRO A 19 47.77 -32.93 33.23
CA PRO A 19 46.54 -32.23 33.58
C PRO A 19 46.36 -31.04 32.64
N ASP A 20 45.60 -31.25 31.56
CA ASP A 20 45.18 -30.24 30.58
C ASP A 20 44.01 -29.40 31.14
N GLY A 21 44.28 -28.69 32.24
CA GLY A 21 43.31 -27.83 32.91
C GLY A 21 43.99 -26.62 33.53
N PRO A 22 43.39 -25.41 33.44
CA PRO A 22 44.02 -24.19 33.95
C PRO A 22 44.18 -24.29 35.47
N ALA A 23 45.42 -24.31 35.94
CA ALA A 23 45.72 -24.25 37.36
C ALA A 23 45.23 -22.89 37.92
N LEU A 24 44.38 -22.93 38.96
CA LEU A 24 43.83 -21.72 39.58
C LEU A 24 44.56 -21.43 40.90
N VAL A 25 44.95 -20.17 41.13
CA VAL A 25 45.45 -19.71 42.44
C VAL A 25 44.33 -19.01 43.21
N LEU A 26 44.22 -19.36 44.48
CA LEU A 26 43.22 -18.88 45.42
C LEU A 26 43.80 -17.80 46.32
N ASP A 27 43.41 -16.55 46.10
CA ASP A 27 43.82 -15.43 46.96
C ASP A 27 42.65 -14.98 47.87
N TYR A 28 42.96 -14.80 49.15
CA TYR A 28 42.01 -14.38 50.18
C TYR A 28 42.19 -12.89 50.52
N LEU A 29 41.45 -12.01 49.86
CA LEU A 29 41.41 -10.58 50.20
C LEU A 29 40.23 -10.29 51.13
N ARG A 30 40.51 -10.25 52.45
CA ARG A 30 39.73 -9.85 53.64
C ARG A 30 38.23 -10.19 53.76
N LYS A 31 37.44 -10.38 52.71
CA LYS A 31 36.04 -10.88 52.70
C LYS A 31 35.59 -11.57 51.38
N GLN A 32 36.41 -11.67 50.34
CA GLN A 32 36.01 -12.31 49.06
C GLN A 32 37.09 -13.28 48.57
N ILE A 33 36.64 -14.41 48.01
CA ILE A 33 37.48 -15.41 47.34
C ILE A 33 37.55 -15.06 45.86
N VAL A 34 38.77 -14.89 45.33
CA VAL A 34 39.00 -14.64 43.91
C VAL A 34 39.86 -15.75 43.34
N TYR A 35 39.37 -16.41 42.29
CA TYR A 35 40.13 -17.41 41.53
C TYR A 35 40.80 -16.72 40.34
N HIS A 36 42.11 -16.86 40.23
CA HIS A 36 42.86 -16.40 39.07
C HIS A 36 43.40 -17.61 38.31
N ALA A 37 43.25 -17.63 36.99
CA ALA A 37 43.95 -18.60 36.15
C ALA A 37 45.44 -18.25 36.14
N LEU A 38 46.28 -19.24 36.47
CA LEU A 38 47.71 -19.10 36.35
C LEU A 38 48.09 -18.98 34.87
N GLN A 39 48.60 -17.81 34.51
CA GLN A 39 49.18 -17.59 33.20
C GLN A 39 50.67 -17.91 33.29
N GLU A 40 51.09 -19.05 32.75
CA GLU A 40 52.50 -19.40 32.64
C GLU A 40 53.22 -18.37 31.76
N ARG A 41 54.40 -17.91 32.19
CA ARG A 41 55.28 -17.11 31.34
C ARG A 41 55.88 -18.06 30.31
N SER A 42 55.35 -18.04 29.10
CA SER A 42 55.96 -18.73 27.97
C SER A 42 57.17 -17.94 27.48
N ASP A 43 58.37 -18.51 27.60
CA ASP A 43 59.60 -17.95 27.04
C ASP A 43 59.68 -18.15 25.50
N GLU A 44 58.71 -18.85 24.90
CA GLU A 44 58.64 -19.14 23.46
C GLU A 44 57.98 -18.03 22.63
N VAL A 45 57.34 -17.05 23.27
CA VAL A 45 56.69 -15.93 22.58
C VAL A 45 57.71 -14.82 22.34
N THR A 46 58.35 -14.87 21.17
CA THR A 46 59.25 -13.81 20.73
C THR A 46 58.44 -12.62 20.17
N PRO A 47 58.96 -11.38 20.20
CA PRO A 47 58.26 -10.22 19.65
C PRO A 47 57.90 -10.40 18.18
N GLU A 48 58.68 -11.15 17.41
CA GLU A 48 58.42 -11.47 16.00
C GLU A 48 57.14 -12.30 15.82
N ILE A 49 56.86 -13.23 16.74
CA ILE A 49 55.62 -14.04 16.72
C ILE A 49 54.42 -13.15 17.03
N ILE A 50 54.55 -12.23 17.99
CA ILE A 50 53.50 -11.28 18.32
C ILE A 50 53.19 -10.36 17.13
N THR A 51 54.22 -9.82 16.46
CA THR A 51 54.04 -8.99 15.27
C THR A 51 53.41 -9.78 14.13
N ALA A 52 53.84 -11.03 13.89
CA ALA A 52 53.26 -11.88 12.86
C ALA A 52 51.79 -12.21 13.13
N LEU A 53 51.41 -12.47 14.40
CA LEU A 53 50.02 -12.68 14.79
C LEU A 53 49.18 -11.40 14.64
N HIS A 54 49.75 -10.24 14.95
CA HIS A 54 49.06 -8.96 14.77
C HIS A 54 48.82 -8.66 13.29
N GLU A 55 49.81 -8.87 12.43
CA GLU A 55 49.66 -8.75 10.97
C GLU A 55 48.59 -9.70 10.42
N GLN A 56 48.52 -10.94 10.95
CA GLN A 56 47.47 -11.89 10.59
C GLN A 56 46.09 -11.43 11.06
N ALA A 57 45.98 -10.89 12.27
CA ALA A 57 44.73 -10.37 12.81
C ALA A 57 44.21 -9.20 11.97
N GLU A 58 45.07 -8.24 11.62
CA GLU A 58 44.73 -7.11 10.73
C GLU A 58 44.27 -7.62 9.36
N LYS A 59 45.03 -8.54 8.75
CA LYS A 59 44.66 -9.13 7.45
C LYS A 59 43.30 -9.85 7.50
N LEU A 60 43.03 -10.60 8.57
CA LEU A 60 41.73 -11.26 8.75
C LEU A 60 40.61 -10.24 8.96
N GLN A 61 40.87 -9.16 9.68
CA GLN A 61 39.89 -8.09 9.91
C GLN A 61 39.56 -7.34 8.61
N GLU A 62 40.56 -7.04 7.78
CA GLU A 62 40.35 -6.50 6.44
C GLU A 62 39.53 -7.46 5.55
N GLN A 63 39.82 -8.77 5.62
CA GLN A 63 39.05 -9.77 4.87
C GLN A 63 37.59 -9.83 5.33
N VAL A 64 37.32 -9.83 6.64
CA VAL A 64 35.97 -9.86 7.20
C VAL A 64 35.19 -8.62 6.76
N THR A 65 35.77 -7.43 6.92
CA THR A 65 35.12 -6.18 6.53
C THR A 65 34.86 -6.11 5.02
N GLY A 66 35.78 -6.62 4.20
CA GLY A 66 35.60 -6.76 2.76
C GLY A 66 34.46 -7.72 2.38
N LEU A 67 34.37 -8.87 3.05
CA LEU A 67 33.30 -9.85 2.82
C LEU A 67 31.93 -9.32 3.24
N GLU A 68 31.84 -8.63 4.38
CA GLU A 68 30.59 -7.99 4.81
C GLU A 68 30.11 -6.92 3.82
N ALA A 69 31.03 -6.13 3.25
CA ALA A 69 30.68 -5.17 2.23
C ALA A 69 30.18 -5.85 0.94
N ALA A 70 30.81 -6.96 0.53
CA ALA A 70 30.39 -7.75 -0.62
C ALA A 70 29.02 -8.44 -0.39
N GLU A 71 28.76 -8.95 0.81
CA GLU A 71 27.47 -9.53 1.20
C GLU A 71 26.35 -8.48 1.13
N LYS A 72 26.57 -7.30 1.72
CA LYS A 72 25.61 -6.18 1.63
C LYS A 72 25.32 -5.79 0.18
N LYS A 73 26.35 -5.71 -0.66
CA LYS A 73 26.21 -5.37 -2.08
C LYS A 73 25.41 -6.42 -2.86
N THR A 74 25.80 -7.69 -2.74
CA THR A 74 25.12 -8.80 -3.44
C THR A 74 23.67 -8.96 -2.97
N ARG A 75 23.39 -8.74 -1.68
CA ARG A 75 22.03 -8.73 -1.15
C ARG A 75 21.17 -7.61 -1.74
N ALA A 76 21.73 -6.41 -1.91
CA ALA A 76 21.04 -5.29 -2.56
C ALA A 76 20.76 -5.55 -4.05
N GLU A 77 21.73 -6.15 -4.76
CA GLU A 77 21.57 -6.57 -6.15
C GLU A 77 20.47 -7.64 -6.29
N LEU A 78 20.47 -8.64 -5.40
CA LEU A 78 19.44 -9.67 -5.37
C LEU A 78 18.05 -9.08 -5.10
N ALA A 79 17.93 -8.16 -4.14
CA ALA A 79 16.67 -7.47 -3.87
C ALA A 79 16.16 -6.71 -5.10
N THR A 80 17.07 -6.09 -5.86
CA THR A 80 16.73 -5.39 -7.11
C THR A 80 16.23 -6.35 -8.19
N ILE A 81 16.82 -7.54 -8.30
CA ILE A 81 16.39 -8.57 -9.25
C ILE A 81 15.03 -9.14 -8.84
N CYS A 82 14.85 -9.48 -7.56
CA CYS A 82 13.59 -10.03 -7.04
C CYS A 82 12.42 -9.03 -7.11
N ALA A 83 12.69 -7.72 -7.09
CA ALA A 83 11.67 -6.70 -7.29
C ALA A 83 11.16 -6.60 -8.74
N ARG A 84 11.87 -7.20 -9.72
CA ARG A 84 11.42 -7.21 -11.11
C ARG A 84 10.40 -8.34 -11.31
N PRO A 85 9.18 -8.04 -11.76
CA PRO A 85 8.20 -9.06 -12.09
C PRO A 85 8.68 -9.92 -13.25
N LEU A 86 8.24 -11.18 -13.29
CA LEU A 86 8.60 -12.08 -14.38
C LEU A 86 7.96 -11.61 -15.68
N VAL A 87 8.66 -11.79 -16.81
CA VAL A 87 8.15 -11.41 -18.14
C VAL A 87 6.85 -12.17 -18.48
N SER A 88 6.71 -13.41 -18.01
CA SER A 88 5.48 -14.19 -18.16
C SER A 88 4.31 -13.60 -17.38
N GLU A 89 4.54 -13.09 -16.15
CA GLU A 89 3.53 -12.43 -15.34
C GLU A 89 3.11 -11.11 -15.98
N LEU A 90 4.05 -10.30 -16.43
CA LEU A 90 3.77 -9.07 -17.17
C LEU A 90 2.93 -9.32 -18.42
N ARG A 91 3.24 -10.37 -19.20
CA ARG A 91 2.44 -10.75 -20.37
C ARG A 91 1.03 -11.16 -19.99
N ARG A 92 0.87 -11.90 -18.89
CA ARG A 92 -0.45 -12.29 -18.36
C ARG A 92 -1.25 -11.05 -17.95
N ASP A 93 -0.65 -10.14 -17.20
CA ASP A 93 -1.30 -8.91 -16.72
C ASP A 93 -1.69 -8.00 -17.88
N VAL A 94 -0.81 -7.81 -18.87
CA VAL A 94 -1.13 -7.06 -20.09
C VAL A 94 -2.32 -7.68 -20.82
N GLY A 95 -2.33 -9.00 -21.02
CA GLY A 95 -3.45 -9.67 -21.67
C GLY A 95 -4.77 -9.53 -20.89
N GLN A 96 -4.73 -9.53 -19.56
CA GLN A 96 -5.91 -9.27 -18.72
C GLN A 96 -6.40 -7.83 -18.87
N LEU A 97 -5.49 -6.85 -18.81
CA LEU A 97 -5.83 -5.43 -18.98
C LEU A 97 -6.42 -5.14 -20.35
N GLU A 98 -5.87 -5.75 -21.41
CA GLU A 98 -6.42 -5.64 -22.77
C GLU A 98 -7.86 -6.17 -22.84
N GLN A 99 -8.14 -7.33 -22.21
CA GLN A 99 -9.50 -7.88 -22.14
C GLN A 99 -10.46 -6.98 -21.36
N GLU A 100 -10.03 -6.43 -20.23
CA GLU A 100 -10.83 -5.48 -19.43
C GLU A 100 -11.14 -4.21 -20.20
N LEU A 101 -10.15 -3.68 -20.91
CA LEU A 101 -10.28 -2.50 -21.77
C LEU A 101 -11.34 -2.77 -22.85
N GLU A 102 -11.22 -3.88 -23.58
CA GLU A 102 -12.21 -4.26 -24.59
C GLU A 102 -13.61 -4.45 -24.00
N ALA A 103 -13.72 -5.06 -22.82
CA ALA A 103 -15.01 -5.21 -22.14
C ALA A 103 -15.63 -3.86 -21.74
N ILE A 104 -14.83 -2.92 -21.23
CA ILE A 104 -15.27 -1.56 -20.90
C ILE A 104 -15.68 -0.80 -22.16
N HIS A 105 -14.91 -0.90 -23.24
CA HIS A 105 -15.26 -0.28 -24.51
C HIS A 105 -16.55 -0.84 -25.09
N ALA A 106 -16.74 -2.16 -25.10
CA ALA A 106 -17.98 -2.78 -25.55
C ALA A 106 -19.18 -2.27 -24.73
N ARG A 107 -19.04 -2.17 -23.41
CA ARG A 107 -20.08 -1.59 -22.53
C ARG A 107 -20.34 -0.13 -22.83
N LEU A 108 -19.31 0.67 -23.11
CA LEU A 108 -19.46 2.07 -23.49
C LEU A 108 -20.17 2.23 -24.85
N VAL A 109 -19.83 1.40 -25.83
CA VAL A 109 -20.49 1.39 -27.14
C VAL A 109 -21.96 1.00 -26.98
N GLN A 110 -22.26 -0.03 -26.20
CA GLN A 110 -23.64 -0.42 -25.87
C GLN A 110 -24.40 0.70 -25.16
N ALA A 111 -23.79 1.35 -24.16
CA ALA A 111 -24.40 2.47 -23.44
C ALA A 111 -24.64 3.70 -24.32
N ARG A 112 -23.83 3.88 -25.37
CA ARG A 112 -24.01 4.94 -26.38
C ARG A 112 -25.04 4.57 -27.45
N GLY A 113 -25.40 3.30 -27.58
CA GLY A 113 -26.30 2.75 -28.60
C GLY A 113 -27.80 2.98 -28.37
N SER A 114 -28.21 3.74 -27.35
CA SER A 114 -29.62 4.00 -27.03
C SER A 114 -29.97 5.48 -26.81
N ASP A 115 -29.30 6.37 -27.55
CA ASP A 115 -29.51 7.83 -27.58
C ASP A 115 -28.88 8.64 -26.42
N ALA A 116 -28.41 9.83 -26.80
CA ALA A 116 -27.65 10.83 -26.06
C ALA A 116 -26.22 10.43 -25.63
N GLY A 117 -25.25 10.78 -26.48
CA GLY A 117 -23.86 10.98 -26.04
C GLY A 117 -23.84 11.79 -24.74
N THR A 118 -22.94 11.44 -23.82
CA THR A 118 -22.86 12.05 -22.48
C THR A 118 -22.88 13.56 -22.58
N VAL A 119 -24.06 14.17 -22.37
CA VAL A 119 -24.21 15.61 -22.48
C VAL A 119 -23.33 16.24 -21.40
N PRO A 120 -22.37 17.10 -21.78
CA PRO A 120 -21.47 17.72 -20.82
C PRO A 120 -22.29 18.39 -19.72
N VAL A 121 -21.80 18.29 -18.48
CA VAL A 121 -22.50 18.83 -17.29
C VAL A 121 -22.88 20.30 -17.49
N ARG A 122 -21.99 21.08 -18.11
CA ARG A 122 -22.24 22.49 -18.45
C ARG A 122 -23.45 22.69 -19.36
N VAL A 123 -23.60 21.86 -20.40
CA VAL A 123 -24.74 21.92 -21.33
C VAL A 123 -26.05 21.58 -20.61
N LYS A 124 -26.03 20.61 -19.68
CA LYS A 124 -27.20 20.30 -18.85
C LYS A 124 -27.60 21.47 -17.95
N LEU A 125 -26.62 22.11 -17.31
CA LEU A 125 -26.86 23.26 -16.43
C LEU A 125 -27.39 24.48 -17.19
N ASP A 126 -26.81 24.76 -18.37
CA ASP A 126 -27.28 25.83 -19.24
C ASP A 126 -28.72 25.57 -19.71
N ALA A 127 -29.02 24.36 -20.20
CA ALA A 127 -30.38 23.97 -20.59
C ALA A 127 -31.38 24.06 -19.43
N GLN A 128 -30.98 23.69 -18.21
CA GLN A 128 -31.84 23.80 -17.03
C GLN A 128 -32.13 25.27 -16.66
N ARG A 129 -31.14 26.15 -16.77
CA ARG A 129 -31.33 27.60 -16.54
C ARG A 129 -32.28 28.17 -17.57
N ASP A 130 -32.08 27.85 -18.84
CA ASP A 130 -32.89 28.37 -19.94
C ASP A 130 -34.33 27.85 -19.84
N TRP A 131 -34.52 26.57 -19.50
CA TRP A 131 -35.84 26.00 -19.21
C TRP A 131 -36.56 26.78 -18.10
N LYS A 132 -35.90 27.02 -16.96
CA LYS A 132 -36.50 27.79 -15.85
C LYS A 132 -36.85 29.21 -16.29
N HIS A 133 -35.99 29.85 -17.07
CA HIS A 133 -36.25 31.19 -17.59
C HIS A 133 -37.52 31.21 -18.45
N TRP A 134 -37.62 30.32 -19.45
CA TRP A 134 -38.77 30.27 -20.35
C TRP A 134 -40.05 29.81 -19.66
N GLN A 135 -39.95 28.88 -18.71
CA GLN A 135 -41.08 28.46 -17.88
C GLN A 135 -41.64 29.63 -17.06
N ASN A 136 -40.77 30.44 -16.45
CA ASN A 136 -41.20 31.64 -15.71
C ASN A 136 -41.86 32.66 -16.63
N GLN A 137 -41.31 32.88 -17.83
CA GLN A 137 -41.90 33.77 -18.82
C GLN A 137 -43.28 33.28 -19.28
N ALA A 138 -43.43 31.98 -19.56
CA ALA A 138 -44.71 31.38 -19.90
C ALA A 138 -45.75 31.56 -18.77
N ASN A 139 -45.35 31.36 -17.51
CA ASN A 139 -46.21 31.55 -16.35
C ASN A 139 -46.65 33.01 -16.15
N VAL A 140 -45.74 33.97 -16.32
CA VAL A 140 -46.06 35.40 -16.23
C VAL A 140 -47.00 35.81 -17.36
N ARG A 141 -46.70 35.43 -18.59
CA ARG A 141 -47.56 35.72 -19.75
C ARG A 141 -48.94 35.08 -19.63
N GLY A 142 -49.01 33.84 -19.14
CA GLY A 142 -50.28 33.16 -18.86
C GLY A 142 -51.14 33.91 -17.84
N ARG A 143 -50.52 34.45 -16.77
CA ARG A 143 -51.23 35.31 -15.79
C ARG A 143 -51.78 36.58 -16.44
N ILE A 144 -50.93 37.32 -17.15
CA ILE A 144 -51.33 38.56 -17.83
C ILE A 144 -52.48 38.30 -18.79
N CYS A 145 -52.40 37.21 -19.56
CA CYS A 145 -53.45 36.82 -20.50
C CYS A 145 -54.78 36.53 -19.79
N ARG A 146 -54.75 35.80 -18.66
CA ARG A 146 -55.95 35.53 -17.86
C ARG A 146 -56.54 36.80 -17.25
N ASP A 147 -55.70 37.70 -16.77
CA ASP A 147 -56.15 38.95 -16.14
C ASP A 147 -56.79 39.88 -17.18
N LEU A 148 -56.17 40.00 -18.37
CA LEU A 148 -56.76 40.73 -19.49
C LEU A 148 -58.08 40.12 -19.92
N TRP A 149 -58.11 38.79 -20.11
CA TRP A 149 -59.32 38.08 -20.48
C TRP A 149 -60.45 38.27 -19.46
N ARG A 150 -60.13 38.23 -18.16
CA ARG A 150 -61.11 38.49 -17.10
C ARG A 150 -61.74 39.86 -17.26
N MET A 151 -60.94 40.91 -17.42
CA MET A 151 -61.43 42.28 -17.63
C MET A 151 -62.32 42.38 -18.88
N CYS A 152 -61.95 41.71 -19.97
CA CYS A 152 -62.76 41.69 -21.20
C CYS A 152 -64.09 40.95 -21.00
N THR A 153 -64.12 39.88 -20.20
CA THR A 153 -65.34 39.09 -19.95
C THR A 153 -66.27 39.66 -18.88
N GLU A 154 -65.81 40.60 -18.04
CA GLU A 154 -66.65 41.25 -17.01
C GLU A 154 -67.83 42.05 -17.61
N VAL A 155 -67.73 42.42 -18.90
CA VAL A 155 -68.79 43.15 -19.64
C VAL A 155 -69.63 42.23 -20.54
N VAL A 156 -69.38 40.92 -20.52
CA VAL A 156 -70.07 39.93 -21.37
C VAL A 156 -71.23 39.29 -20.60
N PRO A 157 -72.41 39.08 -21.22
CA PRO A 157 -73.58 38.51 -20.55
C PRO A 157 -73.37 37.07 -20.05
N ASP A 158 -74.01 36.71 -18.92
CA ASP A 158 -73.85 35.42 -18.21
C ASP A 158 -74.24 34.16 -19.01
N ASN A 159 -74.81 34.30 -20.21
CA ASN A 159 -75.29 33.19 -21.03
C ASN A 159 -74.23 32.60 -21.98
N MET A 160 -72.96 33.02 -21.88
CA MET A 160 -71.91 32.67 -22.82
C MET A 160 -70.74 31.98 -22.12
N ASP A 161 -70.37 30.78 -22.59
CA ASP A 161 -69.32 29.96 -21.97
C ASP A 161 -67.91 30.50 -22.26
N ARG A 162 -67.02 30.40 -21.28
CA ARG A 162 -65.68 31.00 -21.27
C ARG A 162 -64.77 30.38 -22.33
N GLU A 163 -64.85 29.06 -22.51
CA GLU A 163 -64.06 28.34 -23.50
C GLU A 163 -64.61 28.57 -24.90
N GLU A 164 -65.93 28.65 -25.05
CA GLU A 164 -66.55 29.04 -26.32
C GLU A 164 -66.18 30.45 -26.75
N LEU A 165 -66.09 31.43 -25.83
CA LEU A 165 -65.66 32.79 -26.13
C LEU A 165 -64.20 32.85 -26.57
N TRP A 166 -63.31 32.15 -25.87
CA TRP A 166 -61.88 32.06 -26.21
C TRP A 166 -61.66 31.44 -27.60
N MET A 167 -62.46 30.42 -27.95
CA MET A 167 -62.36 29.70 -29.22
C MET A 167 -63.12 30.36 -30.38
N LYS A 168 -64.24 31.06 -30.11
CA LYS A 168 -65.08 31.72 -31.14
C LYS A 168 -64.58 33.11 -31.52
N GLU A 169 -64.09 33.90 -30.57
CA GLU A 169 -63.70 35.28 -30.86
C GLU A 169 -62.32 35.42 -31.50
N ASN A 170 -61.52 34.34 -31.58
CA ASN A 170 -60.21 34.28 -32.23
C ASN A 170 -59.57 35.67 -32.39
N LEU A 171 -59.22 36.28 -31.26
CA LEU A 171 -58.51 37.56 -31.19
C LEU A 171 -57.07 37.44 -31.74
N GLY A 172 -56.81 36.50 -32.66
CA GLY A 172 -55.50 36.08 -33.13
C GLY A 172 -54.72 35.21 -32.14
N LEU A 173 -55.38 34.61 -31.14
CA LEU A 173 -54.72 33.84 -30.08
C LEU A 173 -54.76 32.34 -30.41
N GLU A 174 -53.61 31.78 -30.78
CA GLU A 174 -53.44 30.34 -31.00
C GLU A 174 -53.02 29.61 -29.71
N GLY A 175 -53.65 28.47 -29.43
CA GLY A 175 -53.28 27.57 -28.32
C GLY A 175 -54.35 27.40 -27.23
N PRO A 176 -54.17 26.40 -26.34
CA PRO A 176 -55.14 26.13 -25.27
C PRO A 176 -55.17 27.30 -24.27
N PHE A 177 -56.35 27.54 -23.67
CA PHE A 177 -56.48 28.57 -22.64
C PHE A 177 -55.45 28.32 -21.52
N PRO A 178 -54.66 29.33 -21.13
CA PRO A 178 -53.61 29.15 -20.14
C PRO A 178 -54.22 28.80 -18.78
N LYS A 179 -53.98 27.57 -18.32
CA LYS A 179 -54.39 27.06 -16.99
C LYS A 179 -53.85 27.93 -15.86
#